data_AF-A0A800F097-F1
#
_entry.id   AF-A0A800F097-F1
#
_cell.length_a   1.000
_cell.length_b   1.000
_cell.length_c   1.000
_cell.angle_alpha   90.00
_cell.angle_beta   90.00
_cell.angle_gamma   90.00
#
_symmetry.space_group_name_H-M   'P 1'
#
loop_
_entity.id
_entity.type
_entity.pdbx_description
1 polymer ?
#
loop_
_entity_poly.entity_id
_entity_poly.type
_entity_poly.pdbx_seq_one_letter_code
_entity_poly.pdbx_strand_id
1 'polypeptide(L)'
;MNGLKYGIKWRDYYSPAKNSAAISDKWDQYLMDFEVLKGKQSPFKTKAAYKYREMIIEPAIYLPALIQDFRNAGGKISIRDFKDKKEFQSLSEPVIINCTGIGAKKLFDDKELMPIKGQLIILDNQDGLDYCMSGGRHFTYMFRRISNIALGGTLEPGNWDLTPNESAIDSMIRHHRSLGRYLKKKRN
;
A
#
# COMPACT_ATOMS: atom_id res chain seq x y z
N MET A 1 5.27 -22.99 -1.83
CA MET A 1 5.94 -21.75 -1.36
C MET A 1 5.38 -21.38 0.00
N ASN A 2 6.23 -21.23 1.03
CA ASN A 2 5.77 -20.85 2.37
C ASN A 2 5.52 -19.33 2.41
N GLY A 3 4.29 -18.88 2.11
CA GLY A 3 3.93 -17.46 2.04
C GLY A 3 4.24 -16.68 3.33
N LEU A 4 4.28 -17.36 4.48
CA LEU A 4 4.65 -16.77 5.77
C LEU A 4 6.10 -16.26 5.78
N LYS A 5 7.04 -16.96 5.13
CA LYS A 5 8.44 -16.51 4.98
C LYS A 5 8.52 -15.14 4.31
N TYR A 6 7.62 -14.89 3.37
CA TYR A 6 7.59 -13.69 2.54
C TYR A 6 6.64 -12.62 3.08
N GLY A 7 6.02 -12.83 4.24
CA GLY A 7 5.01 -11.91 4.77
C GLY A 7 3.78 -11.78 3.87
N ILE A 8 3.48 -12.80 3.05
CA ILE A 8 2.34 -12.85 2.15
C ILE A 8 1.20 -13.58 2.85
N LYS A 9 0.05 -12.92 3.02
CA LYS A 9 -1.13 -13.51 3.65
C LYS A 9 -2.39 -13.13 2.89
N TRP A 10 -3.29 -14.11 2.74
CA TRP A 10 -4.67 -13.83 2.37
C TRP A 10 -5.37 -13.07 3.49
N ARG A 11 -6.05 -11.98 3.13
CA ARG A 11 -6.85 -11.17 4.05
C ARG A 11 -8.21 -10.91 3.45
N ASP A 12 -9.21 -10.78 4.33
CA ASP A 12 -10.48 -10.17 3.95
C ASP A 12 -10.20 -8.73 3.54
N TYR A 13 -10.76 -8.35 2.40
CA TYR A 13 -10.65 -7.04 1.81
C TYR A 13 -12.03 -6.46 1.60
N TYR A 14 -12.20 -5.20 1.94
CA TYR A 14 -13.45 -4.50 1.78
C TYR A 14 -13.32 -3.25 0.91
N SER A 15 -14.29 -3.04 0.03
CA SER A 15 -14.43 -1.78 -0.70
C SER A 15 -15.78 -1.12 -0.38
N PRO A 16 -15.79 -0.01 0.40
CA PRO A 16 -17.03 0.71 0.70
C PRO A 16 -17.66 1.29 -0.58
N ALA A 17 -18.92 0.96 -0.84
CA ALA A 17 -19.61 1.32 -2.07
C ALA A 17 -20.83 2.23 -1.81
N LYS A 18 -21.09 3.17 -2.72
CA LYS A 18 -22.25 4.07 -2.63
C LYS A 18 -23.58 3.34 -2.86
N ASN A 19 -23.59 2.31 -3.70
CA ASN A 19 -24.75 1.46 -4.00
C ASN A 19 -24.32 -0.01 -3.96
N SER A 20 -25.30 -0.91 -4.09
CA SER A 20 -25.06 -2.35 -4.09
C SER A 20 -25.05 -2.95 -5.50
N ALA A 21 -24.86 -2.14 -6.55
CA ALA A 21 -24.60 -2.71 -7.88
C ALA A 21 -23.26 -3.46 -7.81
N ALA A 22 -23.04 -4.49 -8.62
CA ALA A 22 -21.69 -5.06 -8.72
C ALA A 22 -20.71 -3.98 -9.21
N ILE A 23 -19.41 -4.15 -8.93
CA ILE A 23 -18.38 -3.35 -9.62
C ILE A 23 -18.64 -3.54 -11.10
N SER A 24 -19.12 -2.50 -11.79
CA SER A 24 -19.30 -2.56 -13.24
C SER A 24 -17.92 -2.77 -13.86
N ASP A 25 -17.85 -3.71 -14.81
CA ASP A 25 -16.69 -4.17 -15.61
C ASP A 25 -16.20 -5.62 -15.33
N LYS A 26 -17.05 -6.49 -14.74
CA LYS A 26 -16.76 -7.94 -14.53
C LYS A 26 -15.54 -8.25 -13.65
N TRP A 27 -15.01 -7.27 -12.91
CA TRP A 27 -13.86 -7.48 -12.03
C TRP A 27 -14.14 -8.48 -10.91
N ASP A 28 -15.38 -8.59 -10.48
CA ASP A 28 -15.87 -9.52 -9.47
C ASP A 28 -15.55 -10.99 -9.79
N GLN A 29 -15.54 -11.39 -11.07
CA GLN A 29 -15.24 -12.78 -11.45
C GLN A 29 -13.78 -13.20 -11.18
N TYR A 30 -12.88 -12.22 -11.00
CA TYR A 30 -11.47 -12.47 -10.68
C TYR A 30 -11.18 -12.36 -9.17
N LEU A 31 -12.17 -11.95 -8.37
CA LEU A 31 -12.03 -11.77 -6.94
C LEU A 31 -12.47 -13.03 -6.20
N MET A 32 -11.57 -13.55 -5.38
CA MET A 32 -11.85 -14.73 -4.54
C MET A 32 -12.88 -14.38 -3.47
N ASP A 33 -13.87 -15.25 -3.26
CA ASP A 33 -14.92 -15.11 -2.24
C ASP A 33 -15.65 -13.76 -2.29
N PHE A 34 -15.96 -13.28 -3.50
CA PHE A 34 -16.64 -11.99 -3.69
C PHE A 34 -18.08 -12.00 -3.16
N GLU A 35 -18.42 -10.99 -2.35
CA GLU A 35 -19.74 -10.80 -1.76
C GLU A 35 -20.13 -9.30 -1.77
N VAL A 36 -21.40 -9.02 -2.02
CA VAL A 36 -21.98 -7.67 -1.85
C VAL A 36 -22.70 -7.59 -0.50
N LEU A 37 -22.14 -6.85 0.44
CA LEU A 37 -22.71 -6.59 1.77
C LEU A 37 -23.63 -5.38 1.73
N LYS A 38 -24.87 -5.51 2.21
CA LYS A 38 -25.88 -4.44 2.18
C LYS A 38 -26.27 -3.97 3.59
N GLY A 39 -26.52 -2.67 3.73
CA GLY A 39 -27.09 -2.09 4.95
C GLY A 39 -26.28 -2.45 6.21
N LYS A 40 -26.91 -3.17 7.15
CA LYS A 40 -26.30 -3.54 8.44
C LYS A 40 -25.21 -4.62 8.33
N GLN A 41 -25.11 -5.34 7.20
CA GLN A 41 -24.04 -6.32 6.98
C GLN A 41 -22.69 -5.63 6.69
N SER A 42 -22.72 -4.39 6.19
CA SER A 42 -21.51 -3.61 5.94
C SER A 42 -20.93 -3.10 7.27
N PRO A 43 -19.62 -3.27 7.54
CA PRO A 43 -18.96 -2.67 8.70
C PRO A 43 -18.74 -1.15 8.52
N PHE A 44 -19.09 -0.60 7.36
CA PHE A 44 -18.94 0.80 7.01
C PHE A 44 -20.27 1.57 7.14
N LYS A 45 -20.18 2.90 7.16
CA LYS A 45 -21.37 3.78 7.16
C LYS A 45 -22.00 3.95 5.76
N THR A 46 -21.43 3.34 4.73
CA THR A 46 -21.93 3.34 3.36
C THR A 46 -23.13 2.39 3.18
N LYS A 47 -23.92 2.57 2.11
CA LYS A 47 -25.10 1.73 1.85
C LYS A 47 -24.75 0.27 1.53
N ALA A 48 -23.57 0.05 0.97
CA ALA A 48 -23.05 -1.27 0.69
C ALA A 48 -21.52 -1.30 0.87
N ALA A 49 -20.96 -2.50 0.84
CA ALA A 49 -19.54 -2.74 0.66
C ALA A 49 -19.34 -4.04 -0.13
N TYR A 50 -18.29 -4.11 -0.93
CA TYR A 50 -17.83 -5.38 -1.49
C TYR A 50 -16.87 -6.01 -0.51
N LYS A 51 -17.00 -7.32 -0.30
CA LYS A 51 -16.06 -8.15 0.43
C LYS A 51 -15.45 -9.14 -0.55
N TYR A 52 -14.15 -9.38 -0.45
CA TYR A 52 -13.43 -10.41 -1.19
C TYR A 52 -12.14 -10.76 -0.44
N ARG A 53 -11.38 -11.72 -0.94
CA ARG A 53 -10.06 -12.07 -0.41
C ARG A 53 -8.95 -11.64 -1.35
N GLU A 54 -7.91 -11.04 -0.79
CA GLU A 54 -6.72 -10.62 -1.52
C GLU A 54 -5.45 -11.00 -0.76
N MET A 55 -4.35 -11.20 -1.49
CA MET A 55 -3.03 -11.37 -0.89
C MET A 55 -2.43 -10.03 -0.54
N ILE A 56 -2.09 -9.85 0.73
CA ILE A 56 -1.36 -8.68 1.21
C ILE A 56 0.09 -9.08 1.41
N ILE A 57 0.98 -8.27 0.86
CA ILE A 57 2.42 -8.37 1.05
C ILE A 57 2.83 -7.33 2.08
N GLU A 58 3.55 -7.77 3.12
CA GLU A 58 4.16 -6.87 4.08
C GLU A 58 5.61 -6.54 3.67
N PRO A 59 5.92 -5.33 3.17
CA PRO A 59 7.23 -5.04 2.58
C PRO A 59 8.40 -5.21 3.56
N ALA A 60 8.15 -4.93 4.85
CA ALA A 60 9.14 -5.07 5.92
C ALA A 60 9.59 -6.52 6.15
N ILE A 61 8.83 -7.51 5.67
CA ILE A 61 9.17 -8.94 5.73
C ILE A 61 9.57 -9.45 4.34
N TYR A 62 8.84 -9.02 3.31
CA TYR A 62 9.05 -9.46 1.94
C TYR A 62 10.43 -9.08 1.40
N LEU A 63 10.85 -7.82 1.55
CA LEU A 63 12.10 -7.34 0.97
C LEU A 63 13.34 -8.00 1.62
N PRO A 64 13.43 -8.16 2.95
CA PRO A 64 14.51 -8.94 3.56
C PRO A 64 14.56 -10.40 3.09
N ALA A 65 13.39 -11.04 2.90
CA ALA A 65 13.34 -12.41 2.38
C ALA A 65 13.90 -12.50 0.96
N LEU A 66 13.55 -11.57 0.07
CA LEU A 66 14.11 -11.50 -1.28
C LEU A 66 15.62 -11.23 -1.28
N ILE A 67 16.10 -10.34 -0.40
CA ILE A 67 17.53 -10.08 -0.23
C ILE A 67 18.27 -11.35 0.22
N GLN A 68 17.67 -12.12 1.13
CA GLN A 68 18.27 -13.37 1.60
C GLN A 68 18.31 -14.43 0.49
N ASP A 69 17.24 -14.56 -0.30
CA ASP A 69 17.21 -15.48 -1.44
C ASP A 69 18.26 -15.10 -2.49
N PHE A 70 18.41 -13.81 -2.78
CA PHE A 70 19.44 -13.31 -3.68
C PHE A 70 20.85 -13.67 -3.19
N ARG A 71 21.14 -13.47 -1.90
CA ARG A 71 22.44 -13.84 -1.31
C ARG A 71 22.68 -15.35 -1.33
N ASN A 72 21.66 -16.15 -1.02
CA ASN A 72 21.74 -17.61 -1.04
C ASN A 72 22.00 -18.16 -2.45
N ALA A 73 21.53 -17.45 -3.48
CA ALA A 73 21.83 -17.74 -4.87
C ALA A 73 23.22 -17.26 -5.33
N GLY A 74 24.05 -16.73 -4.42
CA GLY A 74 25.39 -16.22 -4.72
C GLY A 74 25.46 -14.73 -5.11
N GLY A 75 24.33 -14.03 -5.05
CA GLY A 75 24.25 -12.59 -5.33
C GLY A 75 25.04 -11.76 -4.32
N LYS A 76 25.72 -10.71 -4.82
CA LYS A 76 26.50 -9.77 -4.01
C LYS A 76 25.82 -8.40 -3.99
N ILE A 77 25.76 -7.78 -2.83
CA ILE A 77 25.16 -6.44 -2.65
C ILE A 77 26.28 -5.46 -2.32
N SER A 78 26.43 -4.44 -3.16
CA SER A 78 27.33 -3.33 -2.95
C SER A 78 26.51 -2.07 -2.69
N ILE A 79 26.73 -1.40 -1.56
CA ILE A 79 26.11 -0.12 -1.27
C ILE A 79 26.89 0.96 -2.01
N ARG A 80 26.26 1.55 -3.03
CA ARG A 80 26.84 2.60 -3.86
C ARG A 80 25.78 3.62 -4.21
N ASP A 81 26.15 4.89 -4.14
CA ASP A 81 25.29 6.00 -4.51
C ASP A 81 25.74 6.53 -5.87
N PHE A 82 24.84 6.55 -6.86
CA PHE A 82 25.12 7.07 -8.20
C PHE A 82 24.67 8.52 -8.30
N LYS A 83 25.51 9.41 -8.84
CA LYS A 83 25.18 10.84 -8.96
C LYS A 83 24.58 11.21 -10.31
N ASP A 84 25.02 10.55 -11.37
CA ASP A 84 24.59 10.81 -12.74
C ASP A 84 24.75 9.60 -13.66
N LYS A 85 24.38 9.78 -14.93
CA LYS A 85 24.49 8.77 -15.99
C LYS A 85 25.92 8.29 -16.24
N LYS A 86 26.94 9.16 -16.07
CA LYS A 86 28.33 8.81 -16.37
C LYS A 86 28.86 7.78 -15.38
N GLU A 87 28.51 7.92 -14.11
CA GLU A 87 28.86 6.92 -13.10
C GLU A 87 28.21 5.56 -13.40
N PHE A 88 27.00 5.54 -13.95
CA PHE A 88 26.35 4.32 -14.40
C PHE A 88 27.07 3.70 -15.62
N GLN A 89 27.50 4.53 -16.57
CA GLN A 89 28.29 4.11 -17.74
C GLN A 89 29.71 3.63 -17.38
N SER A 90 30.20 3.96 -16.18
CA SER A 90 31.51 3.50 -15.69
C SER A 90 31.51 2.06 -15.16
N LEU A 91 30.33 1.44 -15.05
CA LEU A 91 30.19 0.05 -14.62
C LEU A 91 30.81 -0.89 -15.66
N SER A 92 31.61 -1.85 -15.18
CA SER A 92 32.28 -2.85 -16.02
C SER A 92 31.36 -3.99 -16.44
N GLU A 93 30.19 -4.10 -15.81
CA GLU A 93 29.23 -5.16 -16.04
C GLU A 93 28.65 -5.07 -17.46
N PRO A 94 28.62 -6.19 -18.22
CA PRO A 94 28.20 -6.18 -19.63
C PRO A 94 26.69 -5.97 -19.80
N VAL A 95 25.91 -6.21 -18.74
CA VAL A 95 24.46 -6.04 -18.71
C VAL A 95 24.09 -5.32 -17.43
N ILE A 96 23.29 -4.26 -17.55
CA ILE A 96 22.81 -3.49 -16.41
C ILE A 96 21.29 -3.39 -16.48
N ILE A 97 20.63 -3.79 -15.40
CA ILE A 97 19.18 -3.67 -15.23
C ILE A 97 18.92 -2.45 -14.34
N ASN A 98 18.36 -1.39 -14.91
CA ASN A 98 18.06 -0.15 -14.17
C ASN A 98 16.73 -0.26 -13.42
N CYS A 99 16.79 -0.38 -12.09
CA CYS A 99 15.62 -0.41 -11.20
C CYS A 99 15.59 0.78 -10.22
N THR A 100 16.08 1.95 -10.63
CA THR A 100 16.23 3.14 -9.74
C THR A 100 14.94 3.91 -9.45
N GLY A 101 13.81 3.48 -10.02
CA GLY A 101 12.48 4.08 -9.78
C GLY A 101 12.49 5.59 -10.05
N ILE A 102 11.93 6.37 -9.10
CA ILE A 102 11.88 7.84 -9.22
C ILE A 102 13.27 8.50 -9.30
N GLY A 103 14.34 7.80 -8.88
CA GLY A 103 15.73 8.26 -9.01
C GLY A 103 16.19 8.40 -10.47
N ALA A 104 15.57 7.69 -11.41
CA ALA A 104 15.88 7.78 -12.83
C ALA A 104 15.67 9.19 -13.40
N LYS A 105 14.75 9.98 -12.80
CA LYS A 105 14.57 11.40 -13.14
C LYS A 105 15.88 12.18 -13.09
N LYS A 106 16.65 11.99 -12.02
CA LYS A 106 17.93 12.66 -11.84
C LYS A 106 19.05 11.96 -12.62
N LEU A 107 19.09 10.63 -12.55
CA LEU A 107 20.20 9.85 -13.12
C LEU A 107 20.24 9.86 -14.64
N PHE A 108 19.08 9.89 -15.30
CA PHE A 108 18.95 9.75 -16.76
C PHE A 108 18.22 10.91 -17.42
N ASP A 109 18.00 12.00 -16.68
CA ASP A 109 17.27 13.19 -17.13
C ASP A 109 15.83 12.89 -17.60
N ASP A 110 15.19 11.87 -17.05
CA ASP A 110 13.83 11.47 -17.40
C ASP A 110 12.81 12.53 -16.92
N LYS A 111 12.34 13.35 -17.87
CA LYS A 111 11.41 14.45 -17.58
C LYS A 111 9.98 13.99 -17.37
N GLU A 112 9.62 12.80 -17.84
CA GLU A 112 8.26 12.25 -17.73
C GLU A 112 7.98 11.76 -16.31
N LEU A 113 9.01 11.39 -15.55
CA LEU A 113 8.87 10.99 -14.16
C LEU A 113 8.51 12.16 -13.24
N MET A 114 7.43 12.02 -12.49
CA MET A 114 6.97 12.96 -11.47
C MET A 114 6.58 12.17 -10.20
N PRO A 115 6.92 12.64 -8.98
CA PRO A 115 6.51 11.96 -7.78
C PRO A 115 5.02 12.15 -7.54
N ILE A 116 4.42 11.19 -6.87
CA ILE A 116 3.12 11.34 -6.23
C ILE A 116 3.34 10.97 -4.77
N LYS A 117 3.46 11.99 -3.91
CA LYS A 117 3.70 11.76 -2.49
C LYS A 117 2.43 11.17 -1.86
N GLY A 118 2.63 10.07 -1.13
CA GLY A 118 1.62 9.42 -0.32
C GLY A 118 2.10 9.30 1.12
N GLN A 119 1.30 9.78 2.05
CA GLN A 119 1.56 9.68 3.48
C GLN A 119 0.79 8.54 4.12
N LEU A 120 1.44 7.86 5.07
CA LEU A 120 0.85 6.80 5.88
C LEU A 120 0.81 7.21 7.36
N ILE A 121 -0.21 6.74 8.07
CA ILE A 121 -0.21 6.69 9.54
C ILE A 121 -0.08 5.23 9.95
N ILE A 122 0.85 4.93 10.85
CA ILE A 122 1.00 3.59 11.44
C ILE A 122 0.37 3.59 12.82
N LEU A 123 -0.55 2.65 13.04
CA LEU A 123 -1.22 2.44 14.32
C LEU A 123 -0.93 1.04 14.83
N ASP A 124 -0.95 0.87 16.15
CA ASP A 124 -0.99 -0.47 16.75
C ASP A 124 -2.22 -1.24 16.30
N ASN A 125 -2.13 -2.57 16.31
CA ASN A 125 -3.26 -3.43 16.05
C ASN A 125 -4.45 -3.07 16.97
N GLN A 126 -5.65 -3.06 16.41
CA GLN A 126 -6.89 -2.79 17.14
C GLN A 126 -7.77 -4.03 17.12
N ASP A 127 -8.46 -4.29 18.22
CA ASP A 127 -9.39 -5.42 18.31
C ASP A 127 -10.53 -5.29 17.30
N GLY A 128 -10.86 -6.40 16.63
CA GLY A 128 -11.91 -6.45 15.60
C GLY A 128 -11.52 -5.87 14.24
N LEU A 129 -10.26 -5.41 14.05
CA LEU A 129 -9.75 -4.93 12.77
C LEU A 129 -8.81 -5.94 12.10
N ASP A 130 -9.35 -7.04 11.58
CA ASP A 130 -8.55 -8.10 10.92
C ASP A 130 -8.68 -8.14 9.39
N TYR A 131 -9.03 -7.01 8.77
CA TYR A 131 -9.25 -6.89 7.33
C TYR A 131 -8.51 -5.69 6.73
N CYS A 132 -8.43 -5.66 5.41
CA CYS A 132 -7.97 -4.52 4.63
C CYS A 132 -9.15 -3.80 3.98
N MET A 133 -8.99 -2.54 3.65
CA MET A 133 -9.98 -1.83 2.86
C MET A 133 -9.37 -0.74 1.99
N SER A 134 -10.05 -0.44 0.89
CA SER A 134 -9.80 0.77 0.11
C SER A 134 -11.09 1.28 -0.52
N GLY A 135 -11.19 2.60 -0.64
CA GLY A 135 -12.33 3.27 -1.25
C GLY A 135 -12.81 4.47 -0.45
N GLY A 136 -14.03 4.92 -0.74
CA GLY A 136 -14.55 6.18 -0.21
C GLY A 136 -14.19 7.39 -1.08
N ARG A 137 -14.49 8.60 -0.58
CA ARG A 137 -14.39 9.84 -1.38
C ARG A 137 -12.99 10.48 -1.44
N HIS A 138 -12.03 9.98 -0.65
CA HIS A 138 -10.77 10.69 -0.38
C HIS A 138 -9.53 9.78 -0.43
N PHE A 139 -9.47 8.85 -1.40
CA PHE A 139 -8.36 7.89 -1.53
C PHE A 139 -7.96 7.25 -0.18
N THR A 140 -8.95 6.65 0.49
CA THR A 140 -8.79 6.14 1.84
C THR A 140 -8.56 4.64 1.79
N TYR A 141 -7.52 4.16 2.46
CA TYR A 141 -7.22 2.73 2.54
C TYR A 141 -6.62 2.38 3.89
N MET A 142 -6.88 1.15 4.34
CA MET A 142 -6.32 0.60 5.56
C MET A 142 -5.80 -0.79 5.25
N PHE A 143 -4.55 -1.06 5.60
CA PHE A 143 -3.97 -2.38 5.48
C PHE A 143 -3.66 -2.94 6.87
N ARG A 144 -4.30 -4.06 7.21
CA ARG A 144 -3.94 -4.85 8.38
C ARG A 144 -2.66 -5.63 8.09
N ARG A 145 -1.55 -5.22 8.70
CA ARG A 145 -0.28 -5.93 8.67
C ARG A 145 -0.20 -6.93 9.83
N ILE A 146 0.89 -7.70 9.92
CA ILE A 146 1.04 -8.68 11.00
C ILE A 146 1.09 -7.98 12.36
N SER A 147 1.91 -6.94 12.49
CA SER A 147 2.17 -6.25 13.76
C SER A 147 1.42 -4.93 13.95
N ASN A 148 0.91 -4.32 12.88
CA ASN A 148 0.31 -2.99 12.94
C ASN A 148 -0.73 -2.78 11.84
N ILE A 149 -1.33 -1.60 11.84
CA ILE A 149 -2.28 -1.14 10.83
C ILE A 149 -1.67 0.08 10.14
N ALA A 150 -1.65 0.06 8.81
CA ALA A 150 -1.28 1.23 8.01
C ALA A 150 -2.55 1.90 7.47
N LEU A 151 -2.73 3.17 7.80
CA LEU A 151 -3.79 4.03 7.26
C LEU A 151 -3.25 4.92 6.17
N GLY A 152 -4.03 5.07 5.11
CA GLY A 152 -3.77 5.92 3.98
C GLY A 152 -5.06 6.64 3.51
N GLY A 153 -4.98 7.69 2.71
CA GLY A 153 -3.73 8.21 2.17
C GLY A 153 -3.84 9.67 1.77
N THR A 154 -2.72 10.14 1.26
CA THR A 154 -2.64 11.36 0.47
C THR A 154 -2.23 11.00 -0.95
N LEU A 155 -2.51 11.90 -1.89
CA LEU A 155 -2.11 11.80 -3.27
C LEU A 155 -1.70 13.21 -3.69
N GLU A 156 -0.39 13.47 -3.67
CA GLU A 156 0.18 14.81 -3.84
C GLU A 156 1.16 14.81 -5.03
N PRO A 157 0.66 15.05 -6.27
CA PRO A 157 1.49 15.06 -7.47
C PRO A 157 2.53 16.18 -7.42
N GLY A 158 3.75 15.88 -7.84
CA GLY A 158 4.86 16.83 -7.89
C GLY A 158 5.47 17.19 -6.53
N ASN A 159 4.93 16.69 -5.42
CA ASN A 159 5.46 16.99 -4.09
C ASN A 159 6.69 16.11 -3.79
N TRP A 160 7.85 16.75 -3.60
CA TRP A 160 9.12 16.13 -3.25
C TRP A 160 9.47 16.22 -1.76
N ASP A 161 8.69 16.96 -0.98
CA ASP A 161 8.94 17.14 0.44
C ASP A 161 8.80 15.81 1.18
N LEU A 162 9.82 15.41 1.93
CA LEU A 162 9.83 14.18 2.72
C LEU A 162 9.22 14.37 4.11
N THR A 163 8.93 15.60 4.50
CA THR A 163 8.38 15.94 5.82
C THR A 163 6.92 15.49 5.90
N PRO A 164 6.51 14.78 6.97
CA PRO A 164 5.10 14.49 7.19
C PRO A 164 4.27 15.76 7.28
N ASN A 165 3.14 15.80 6.57
CA ASN A 165 2.17 16.88 6.64
C ASN A 165 1.21 16.63 7.81
N GLU A 166 1.32 17.43 8.87
CA GLU A 166 0.48 17.31 10.08
C GLU A 166 -1.00 17.51 9.79
N SER A 167 -1.36 18.48 8.95
CA SER A 167 -2.76 18.72 8.57
C SER A 167 -3.38 17.53 7.83
N ALA A 168 -2.56 16.79 7.08
CA ALA A 168 -2.99 15.57 6.40
C ALA A 168 -3.24 14.43 7.39
N ILE A 169 -2.49 14.34 8.50
CA ILE A 169 -2.72 13.32 9.55
C ILE A 169 -4.16 13.44 10.09
N ASP A 170 -4.53 14.64 10.51
CA ASP A 170 -5.87 14.91 11.06
C ASP A 170 -6.98 14.65 10.04
N SER A 171 -6.75 15.04 8.78
CA SER A 171 -7.69 14.80 7.69
C SER A 171 -7.89 13.31 7.44
N MET A 172 -6.81 12.53 7.37
CA MET A 172 -6.86 11.08 7.19
C MET A 172 -7.61 10.39 8.34
N ILE A 173 -7.32 10.76 9.60
CA ILE A 173 -8.03 10.20 10.75
C ILE A 173 -9.54 10.51 10.66
N ARG A 174 -9.91 11.73 10.29
CA ARG A 174 -11.32 12.10 10.07
C ARG A 174 -11.97 11.28 8.96
N HIS A 175 -11.30 11.09 7.83
CA HIS A 175 -11.81 10.29 6.72
C HIS A 175 -12.01 8.81 7.10
N HIS A 176 -11.06 8.20 7.79
CA HIS A 176 -11.24 6.83 8.27
C HIS A 176 -12.40 6.71 9.27
N ARG A 177 -12.56 7.67 10.18
CA ARG A 177 -13.71 7.72 11.13
C ARG A 177 -15.05 7.97 10.44
N SER A 178 -15.05 8.67 9.31
CA SER A 178 -16.29 8.92 8.54
C SER A 178 -16.72 7.67 7.77
N LEU A 179 -15.78 6.82 7.33
CA LEU A 179 -16.08 5.57 6.64
C LEU A 179 -16.41 4.43 7.60
N GLY A 180 -15.62 4.29 8.66
CA GLY A 180 -15.66 3.16 9.58
C GLY A 180 -16.49 3.40 10.83
N ARG A 181 -17.06 2.32 11.37
CA ARG A 181 -17.41 2.25 12.80
C ARG A 181 -16.23 1.79 13.67
N TYR A 182 -15.10 1.47 13.03
CA TYR A 182 -14.01 0.69 13.60
C TYR A 182 -12.90 1.51 14.29
N LEU A 183 -12.64 2.75 13.86
CA LEU A 183 -11.71 3.63 14.58
C LEU A 183 -12.46 4.34 15.72
N LYS A 184 -12.36 3.80 16.94
CA LYS A 184 -12.85 4.46 18.15
C LYS A 184 -11.83 5.47 18.67
N LYS A 185 -12.28 6.54 19.34
CA LYS A 185 -11.40 7.44 20.10
C LYS A 185 -10.83 6.63 21.27
N LYS A 186 -9.51 6.69 21.53
CA LYS A 186 -8.98 6.23 22.82
C LYS A 186 -9.75 7.01 23.89
N ARG A 187 -10.52 6.34 24.75
CA ARG A 187 -11.11 6.99 25.93
C ARG A 187 -9.92 7.29 26.83
N ASN A 188 -9.59 8.57 26.97
CA ASN A 188 -8.87 9.04 28.13
C ASN A 188 -9.81 8.97 29.33
#